data_AF-A0A8R2D1R8-F1
#
_entry.id   AF-A0A8R2D1R8-F1
#
_cell.length_a   1.000
_cell.length_b   1.000
_cell.length_c   1.000
_cell.angle_alpha   90.00
_cell.angle_beta   90.00
_cell.angle_gamma   90.00
#
_symmetry.space_group_name_H-M   'P 1'
#
loop_
_entity.id
_entity.type
_entity.pdbx_description
1 polymer ?
#
loop_
_entity_poly.entity_id
_entity_poly.type
_entity_poly.pdbx_seq_one_letter_code
_entity_poly.pdbx_strand_id
1 'polypeptide(L)'
;MCKHLKDARNVFNGLEALALYVHFSKRAKDHKLKNMQNKLGLKNTKLEQLSDTRWVCRFKSCNALIQNYKSILMTLDDEILEQKSKYVAQAIDSSVHTYIEYSASVKRNNSGPIG
;
A
#
# COMPACT_ATOMS: atom_id res chain seq x y z
N MET A 1 22.28 -29.63 7.10
CA MET A 1 21.70 -28.27 6.98
C MET A 1 20.19 -28.40 7.00
N CYS A 2 19.48 -27.63 7.84
CA CYS A 2 18.02 -27.76 7.98
C CYS A 2 17.32 -27.41 6.65
N LYS A 3 16.56 -28.36 6.09
CA LYS A 3 15.92 -28.22 4.76
C LYS A 3 14.96 -27.03 4.68
N HIS A 4 14.38 -26.65 5.82
CA HIS A 4 13.38 -25.57 5.92
C HIS A 4 13.98 -24.22 6.32
N LEU A 5 15.30 -24.11 6.46
CA LEU A 5 15.95 -22.86 6.86
C LEU A 5 15.69 -21.73 5.85
N LYS A 6 15.65 -22.08 4.56
CA LYS A 6 15.37 -21.12 3.48
C LYS A 6 13.92 -20.64 3.52
N ASP A 7 12.98 -21.56 3.72
CA ASP A 7 11.55 -21.24 3.79
C ASP A 7 11.22 -20.38 5.01
N ALA A 8 11.77 -20.74 6.18
CA ALA A 8 11.63 -19.95 7.39
C ALA A 8 12.17 -18.53 7.19
N ARG A 9 13.35 -18.38 6.57
CA ARG A 9 13.92 -17.07 6.25
C ARG A 9 13.02 -16.26 5.32
N ASN A 10 12.45 -16.88 4.29
CA ASN A 10 11.53 -16.21 3.38
C ASN A 10 10.26 -15.71 4.10
N VAL A 11 9.71 -16.52 5.01
CA VAL A 11 8.58 -16.11 5.84
C VAL A 11 8.96 -14.92 6.71
N PHE A 12 10.06 -14.98 7.47
CA PHE A 12 10.47 -13.87 8.32
C PHE A 12 10.80 -12.60 7.54
N ASN A 13 11.43 -12.71 6.37
CA ASN A 13 11.69 -11.57 5.49
C ASN A 13 10.38 -10.95 4.97
N GLY A 14 9.38 -11.77 4.63
CA GLY A 14 8.05 -11.31 4.25
C GLY A 14 7.31 -10.63 5.41
N LEU A 15 7.41 -11.19 6.61
CA LEU A 15 6.86 -10.61 7.84
C LEU A 15 7.51 -9.27 8.16
N GLU A 16 8.82 -9.15 8.00
CA GLU A 16 9.57 -7.91 8.15
C GLU A 16 9.18 -6.89 7.05
N ALA A 17 9.02 -7.31 5.79
CA ALA A 17 8.52 -6.41 4.75
C ALA A 17 7.10 -5.87 5.06
N LEU A 18 6.21 -6.74 5.56
CA LEU A 18 4.83 -6.39 5.93
C LEU A 18 4.76 -5.53 7.20
N ALA A 19 5.51 -5.90 8.24
CA ALA A 19 5.48 -5.26 9.56
C ALA A 19 6.39 -4.03 9.65
N LEU A 20 7.48 -3.96 8.89
CA LEU A 20 8.57 -2.99 9.09
C LEU A 20 8.84 -2.06 7.92
N TYR A 21 8.79 -2.56 6.68
CA TYR A 21 9.38 -1.80 5.58
C TYR A 21 8.50 -0.63 5.10
N VAL A 22 7.16 -0.77 4.97
CA VAL A 22 6.38 0.23 4.19
C VAL A 22 4.97 0.54 4.72
N HIS A 23 4.29 -0.41 5.33
CA HIS A 23 2.85 -0.26 5.57
C HIS A 23 2.52 0.20 6.98
N PHE A 24 2.75 -0.57 8.05
CA PHE A 24 2.13 -0.23 9.34
C PHE A 24 3.00 0.59 10.31
N SER A 25 4.27 0.89 9.97
CA SER A 25 5.14 1.72 10.81
C SER A 25 4.83 3.23 10.73
N LYS A 26 4.14 3.69 9.67
CA LYS A 26 3.67 5.08 9.55
C LYS A 26 2.28 5.22 10.19
N ARG A 27 2.12 6.17 11.13
CA ARG A 27 0.88 6.45 11.89
C ARG A 27 -0.41 6.41 11.06
N ALA A 28 -0.39 6.90 9.82
CA ALA A 28 -1.57 6.96 8.95
C ALA A 28 -2.10 5.58 8.53
N LYS A 29 -1.21 4.60 8.34
CA LYS A 29 -1.57 3.25 7.88
C LYS A 29 -1.92 2.31 9.04
N ASP A 30 -1.39 2.58 10.23
CA ASP A 30 -1.84 1.94 11.48
C ASP A 30 -3.34 2.20 11.73
N HIS A 31 -3.85 3.38 11.35
CA HIS A 31 -5.28 3.69 11.40
C HIS A 31 -6.12 2.89 10.39
N LYS A 32 -5.62 2.66 9.16
CA LYS A 32 -6.32 1.84 8.16
C LYS A 32 -6.44 0.38 8.62
N LEU A 33 -5.35 -0.18 9.14
CA LEU A 33 -5.39 -1.53 9.71
C LEU A 33 -6.37 -1.62 10.87
N LYS A 34 -6.31 -0.66 11.81
CA LYS A 34 -7.22 -0.61 12.96
C LYS A 34 -8.69 -0.51 12.54
N ASN A 35 -8.99 0.32 11.54
CA ASN A 35 -10.33 0.39 10.96
C ASN A 35 -10.76 -0.95 10.36
N MET A 36 -9.85 -1.64 9.67
CA MET A 36 -10.14 -2.94 9.10
C MET A 36 -10.33 -4.04 10.16
N GLN A 37 -9.51 -4.03 11.22
CA GLN A 37 -9.67 -4.89 12.39
C GLN A 37 -11.05 -4.69 13.02
N ASN A 38 -11.44 -3.44 13.27
CA ASN A 38 -12.77 -3.11 13.80
C ASN A 38 -13.91 -3.57 12.88
N LYS A 39 -13.79 -3.36 11.55
CA LYS A 39 -14.79 -3.79 10.56
C LYS A 39 -14.99 -5.31 10.56
N LEU A 40 -13.93 -6.06 10.84
CA LEU A 40 -13.95 -7.52 10.91
C LEU A 40 -14.27 -8.06 12.32
N GLY A 41 -14.50 -7.19 13.31
CA GLY A 41 -14.72 -7.57 14.70
C GLY A 41 -13.48 -8.19 15.37
N LEU A 42 -12.29 -7.92 14.83
CA LEU A 42 -11.02 -8.42 15.36
C LEU A 42 -10.50 -7.53 16.49
N LYS A 43 -9.74 -8.14 17.39
CA LYS A 43 -9.04 -7.38 18.43
C LYS A 43 -8.00 -6.47 17.79
N ASN A 44 -8.08 -5.18 18.10
CA ASN A 44 -7.08 -4.20 17.71
C ASN A 44 -5.69 -4.64 18.18
N THR A 45 -4.86 -5.02 17.23
CA THR A 45 -3.55 -5.59 17.46
C THR A 45 -2.55 -4.82 16.63
N LYS A 46 -1.54 -4.27 17.28
CA LYS A 46 -0.45 -3.60 16.60
C LYS A 46 0.52 -4.64 16.05
N LEU A 47 0.95 -4.45 14.81
CA LEU A 47 2.05 -5.21 14.24
C LEU A 47 3.36 -4.52 14.64
N GLU A 48 4.27 -5.29 15.19
CA GLU A 48 5.56 -4.80 15.69
C GLU A 48 6.72 -5.39 14.91
N GLN A 49 7.86 -4.68 14.95
CA GLN A 49 9.14 -5.19 14.47
C GLN A 49 9.44 -6.57 15.02
N LEU A 50 9.90 -7.46 14.16
CA LEU A 50 10.52 -8.70 14.61
C LEU A 50 11.78 -8.37 15.39
N SER A 51 11.88 -8.87 16.61
CA SER A 51 13.07 -8.67 17.44
C SER A 51 14.21 -9.57 16.96
N ASP A 52 15.39 -9.02 16.74
CA ASP A 52 16.54 -9.81 16.31
C ASP A 52 17.01 -10.83 17.35
N THR A 53 16.93 -10.47 18.64
CA THR A 53 17.57 -11.21 19.74
C THR A 53 16.58 -11.86 20.71
N ARG A 54 15.28 -11.51 20.67
CA ARG A 54 14.28 -12.01 21.63
C ARG A 54 13.24 -12.91 20.96
N TRP A 55 13.44 -14.22 21.07
CA TRP A 55 12.55 -15.24 20.50
C TRP A 55 11.07 -15.07 20.91
N VAL A 56 10.81 -14.78 22.18
CA VAL A 56 9.45 -14.58 22.70
C VAL A 56 8.76 -13.40 21.99
N CYS A 57 9.49 -12.33 21.68
CA CYS A 57 8.95 -11.20 20.93
C CYS A 57 8.65 -11.61 19.49
N ARG A 58 9.54 -12.35 18.82
CA ARG A 58 9.28 -12.87 17.45
C ARG A 58 8.01 -13.70 17.40
N PHE A 59 7.84 -14.62 18.35
CA PHE A 59 6.65 -15.46 18.45
C PHE A 59 5.38 -14.62 18.61
N LYS A 60 5.38 -13.63 19.51
CA LYS A 60 4.25 -12.71 19.71
C LYS A 60 3.89 -11.95 18.42
N SER A 61 4.89 -11.42 17.70
CA SER A 61 4.67 -10.72 16.44
C SER A 61 4.10 -11.64 15.36
N CYS A 62 4.61 -12.88 15.25
CA CYS A 62 4.07 -13.86 14.30
C CYS A 62 2.62 -14.22 14.63
N ASN A 63 2.33 -14.46 15.91
CA ASN A 63 0.97 -14.76 16.35
C ASN A 63 0.02 -13.58 16.08
N ALA A 64 0.44 -12.35 16.37
CA ALA A 64 -0.33 -11.15 16.05
C ALA A 64 -0.65 -11.05 14.55
N LEU A 65 0.32 -11.36 13.68
CA LEU A 65 0.09 -11.37 12.24
C LEU A 65 -0.89 -12.46 11.81
N ILE A 66 -0.74 -13.69 12.31
CA ILE A 66 -1.64 -14.81 11.98
C ILE A 66 -3.08 -14.46 12.34
N GLN A 67 -3.31 -13.92 13.55
CA GLN A 67 -4.64 -13.54 14.01
C GLN A 67 -5.27 -12.38 13.21
N ASN A 68 -4.44 -11.57 12.55
CA ASN A 68 -4.87 -10.40 11.81
C ASN A 68 -4.68 -10.54 10.30
N TYR A 69 -4.33 -11.74 9.81
CA TYR A 69 -3.89 -11.95 8.44
C TYR A 69 -4.91 -11.45 7.41
N LYS A 70 -6.20 -11.74 7.65
CA LYS A 70 -7.30 -11.26 6.80
C LYS A 70 -7.37 -9.74 6.74
N SER A 71 -7.25 -9.06 7.89
CA SER A 71 -7.30 -7.59 7.94
C SER A 71 -6.10 -6.95 7.22
N ILE A 72 -4.94 -7.60 7.28
CA ILE A 72 -3.73 -7.15 6.60
C ILE A 72 -3.92 -7.25 5.08
N LEU A 73 -4.37 -8.41 4.58
CA LEU A 73 -4.61 -8.61 3.14
C LEU A 73 -5.63 -7.60 2.59
N MET A 74 -6.77 -7.43 3.26
CA MET A 74 -7.80 -6.49 2.80
C MET A 74 -7.30 -5.03 2.81
N THR A 75 -6.50 -4.65 3.81
CA THR A 75 -5.91 -3.31 3.86
C THR A 75 -4.93 -3.09 2.70
N LEU A 76 -4.15 -4.11 2.32
CA LEU A 76 -3.23 -4.04 1.19
C LEU A 76 -3.96 -3.98 -0.16
N ASP A 77 -5.02 -4.77 -0.33
CA ASP A 77 -5.86 -4.75 -1.53
C ASP A 77 -6.50 -3.37 -1.73
N ASP A 78 -7.04 -2.77 -0.66
CA ASP A 78 -7.60 -1.42 -0.70
C ASP A 78 -6.53 -0.39 -1.10
N GLU A 79 -5.30 -0.51 -0.60
CA GLU A 79 -4.20 0.38 -0.99
C GLU A 79 -3.80 0.22 -2.47
N ILE A 80 -3.80 -1.01 -3.00
CA ILE A 80 -3.52 -1.27 -4.43
C ILE A 80 -4.60 -0.63 -5.31
N LEU A 81 -5.87 -0.76 -4.92
CA LEU A 81 -7.00 -0.17 -5.63
C LEU A 81 -6.96 1.37 -5.62
N GLU A 82 -6.68 1.98 -4.47
CA GLU A 82 -6.53 3.44 -4.35
C GLU A 82 -5.40 3.98 -5.24
N GLN A 83 -4.24 3.31 -5.26
CA GLN A 83 -3.12 3.72 -6.10
C GLN A 83 -3.46 3.60 -7.59
N LYS A 84 -4.07 2.48 -8.00
CA LYS A 84 -4.54 2.30 -9.38
C LYS A 84 -5.50 3.42 -9.81
N SER A 85 -6.45 3.79 -8.94
CA SER A 85 -7.38 4.89 -9.20
C SER A 85 -6.67 6.23 -9.40
N LYS A 86 -5.62 6.51 -8.60
CA LYS A 86 -4.84 7.74 -8.71
C LYS A 86 -4.11 7.84 -10.06
N TYR A 87 -3.52 6.75 -10.53
CA TYR A 87 -2.85 6.72 -11.84
C TYR A 87 -3.83 6.97 -12.99
N VAL A 88 -5.03 6.39 -12.92
CA VAL A 88 -6.09 6.62 -13.92
C VAL A 88 -6.49 8.10 -13.93
N ALA A 89 -6.74 8.70 -12.77
CA ALA A 89 -7.09 10.12 -12.68
C ALA A 89 -5.99 11.02 -13.27
N GLN A 90 -4.71 10.74 -12.97
CA GLN A 90 -3.58 11.51 -13.51
C GLN A 90 -3.44 11.36 -15.04
N ALA A 91 -3.68 10.16 -15.58
CA ALA A 91 -3.63 9.92 -17.02
C ALA A 91 -4.74 10.66 -17.77
N ILE A 92 -5.96 10.69 -17.20
CA ILE A 92 -7.08 11.44 -17.76
C ILE A 92 -6.77 12.94 -17.75
N ASP A 93 -6.29 13.48 -16.63
CA ASP A 93 -5.93 14.89 -16.49
C ASP A 93 -4.87 15.31 -17.53
N SER A 94 -3.82 14.50 -17.69
CA SER A 94 -2.77 14.73 -18.69
C SER A 94 -3.33 14.76 -20.11
N SER A 95 -4.25 13.83 -20.43
CA SER A 95 -4.86 13.73 -21.76
C SER A 95 -5.76 14.93 -22.08
N VAL A 96 -6.54 15.38 -21.09
CA VAL A 96 -7.40 16.57 -21.22
C VAL A 96 -6.57 17.83 -21.40
N HIS A 97 -5.47 17.97 -20.65
CA HIS A 97 -4.56 19.10 -20.78
C HIS A 97 -3.99 19.21 -22.21
N THR A 98 -3.47 18.10 -22.74
CA THR A 98 -2.95 18.05 -24.12
C THR A 98 -4.04 18.41 -25.15
N TYR A 99 -5.28 17.95 -24.97
CA TYR A 99 -6.37 18.27 -25.89
C TYR A 99 -6.73 19.76 -25.87
N ILE A 100 -6.72 20.39 -24.69
CA ILE A 100 -6.96 21.84 -24.54
C ILE A 100 -5.86 22.63 -25.24
N GLU A 101 -4.59 22.27 -25.03
CA GLU A 101 -3.45 22.93 -25.68
C GLU A 101 -3.51 22.80 -27.21
N TYR A 102 -3.81 21.59 -27.70
CA TYR A 102 -4.02 21.34 -29.12
C TYR A 102 -5.15 22.23 -29.68
N SER A 103 -6.31 22.22 -29.05
CA SER A 103 -7.46 23.04 -29.48
C SER A 103 -7.17 24.54 -29.48
N ALA A 104 -6.40 25.03 -28.49
CA ALA A 104 -5.97 26.41 -28.41
C ALA A 104 -4.96 26.79 -29.51
N SER A 105 -4.05 25.87 -29.87
CA SER A 105 -3.13 26.07 -31.00
C SER A 105 -3.85 26.16 -32.34
N VAL A 106 -4.84 25.29 -32.58
CA VAL A 106 -5.65 25.29 -33.80
C VAL A 106 -6.41 26.61 -33.95
N LYS A 107 -6.99 27.13 -32.86
CA LYS A 107 -7.68 28.42 -32.86
C LYS A 107 -6.73 29.58 -33.20
N ARG A 108 -5.53 29.61 -32.62
CA ARG A 108 -4.51 30.64 -32.90
C ARG A 108 -4.05 30.63 -34.35
N ASN A 109 -3.91 29.44 -34.94
CA ASN A 109 -3.45 29.30 -36.33
C ASN A 109 -4.54 29.65 -37.35
N ASN A 110 -5.82 29.49 -37.00
CA ASN A 110 -6.95 29.83 -37.88
C ASN A 110 -7.39 31.31 -37.78
N SER A 111 -6.99 32.03 -36.73
CA SER A 111 -7.13 33.49 -36.64
C SER A 111 -5.95 34.18 -37.34
N GLY A 112 -5.86 34.05 -38.66
CA GLY A 112 -4.94 34.83 -39.49
C GLY A 112 -5.28 36.33 -39.49
N PRO A 113 -4.35 37.22 -39.90
CA PRO A 113 -4.57 38.66 -39.81
C PRO A 113 -5.76 39.04 -40.70
N ILE A 114 -6.73 39.74 -40.09
CA ILE A 114 -7.80 40.42 -40.80
C ILE A 114 -7.08 41.51 -41.61
N GLY A 115 -6.92 41.28 -42.91
CA GLY A 115 -6.32 42.23 -43.85
C GLY A 115 -7.15 43.50 -44.00
#